data_AF-A0A9P6MH98-F1
#
_entry.id   AF-A0A9P6MH98-F1
#
_cell.length_a   1.000
_cell.length_b   1.000
_cell.length_c   1.000
_cell.angle_alpha   90.00
_cell.angle_beta   90.00
_cell.angle_gamma   90.00
#
_symmetry.space_group_name_H-M   'P 1'
#
loop_
_entity.id
_entity.type
_entity.pdbx_description
1 polymer ?
#
loop_
_entity_poly.entity_id
_entity_poly.type
_entity_poly.pdbx_seq_one_letter_code
_entity_poly.pdbx_strand_id
1 'polypeptide(L)'
;MTESTASDTSNHYRTIDQAPDSSITQHGEIPTPSTVLKADFSITLLSESTSTLNASIQRLMDTIHATPGLSIRGPIRLPRDGKIHSRRVDIKSIQEKQLRTIAEQSGIELSEDAGEKKIQSNGVVVIFDIE
;
A
#
# COMPACT_ATOMS: atom_id res chain seq x y z
N MET A 1 37.40 5.02 -68.90
CA MET A 1 36.54 3.92 -68.43
C MET A 1 35.11 4.32 -68.73
N THR A 2 34.44 3.48 -69.54
CA THR A 2 33.00 3.46 -69.88
C THR A 2 32.16 3.24 -68.60
N GLU A 3 30.86 3.49 -68.44
CA GLU A 3 29.60 3.47 -69.22
C GLU A 3 28.57 4.33 -68.40
N SER A 4 27.63 5.11 -68.96
CA SER A 4 26.27 4.73 -69.46
C SER A 4 25.46 3.91 -68.43
N THR A 5 24.19 4.15 -68.05
CA THR A 5 22.95 4.58 -68.75
C THR A 5 21.85 4.69 -67.66
N ALA A 6 20.91 5.66 -67.69
CA ALA A 6 19.53 5.60 -68.25
C ALA A 6 18.59 4.62 -67.48
N SER A 7 17.29 4.80 -67.22
CA SER A 7 16.17 5.69 -67.61
C SER A 7 15.06 5.52 -66.54
N ASP A 8 14.26 6.54 -66.21
CA ASP A 8 12.86 6.75 -66.66
C ASP A 8 11.87 5.57 -66.45
N THR A 9 10.84 5.78 -65.63
CA THR A 9 9.40 5.44 -65.85
C THR A 9 8.63 5.64 -64.53
N SER A 10 7.72 6.61 -64.40
CA SER A 10 6.35 6.72 -64.95
C SER A 10 5.25 6.06 -64.10
N ASN A 11 4.12 6.77 -64.08
CA ASN A 11 2.72 6.39 -63.77
C ASN A 11 2.22 6.53 -62.32
N HIS A 12 1.34 7.49 -62.05
CA HIS A 12 -0.11 7.52 -62.37
C HIS A 12 -0.93 6.51 -61.54
N TYR A 13 -1.76 6.98 -60.60
CA TYR A 13 -3.23 7.05 -60.72
C TYR A 13 -3.97 7.15 -59.37
N ARG A 14 -5.03 7.98 -59.38
CA ARG A 14 -6.36 7.84 -58.73
C ARG A 14 -6.54 7.97 -57.21
N THR A 15 -7.19 9.10 -56.88
CA THR A 15 -8.30 9.29 -55.93
C THR A 15 -9.21 8.07 -55.76
N ILE A 16 -9.58 7.73 -54.52
CA ILE A 16 -10.88 7.11 -54.20
C ILE A 16 -11.35 7.66 -52.84
N ASP A 17 -12.41 8.44 -52.89
CA ASP A 17 -13.30 8.83 -51.80
C ASP A 17 -14.18 7.62 -51.40
N GLN A 18 -14.73 7.62 -50.17
CA GLN A 18 -15.91 6.87 -49.71
C GLN A 18 -15.77 5.60 -48.81
N ALA A 19 -16.05 5.86 -47.51
CA ALA A 19 -16.94 5.18 -46.52
C ALA A 19 -16.66 3.71 -46.06
N PRO A 20 -16.98 3.33 -44.80
CA PRO A 20 -18.37 3.25 -44.34
C PRO A 20 -18.65 3.71 -42.90
N ASP A 21 -19.91 4.09 -42.70
CA ASP A 21 -20.59 4.18 -41.41
C ASP A 21 -20.52 2.81 -40.69
N SER A 22 -20.29 2.81 -39.38
CA SER A 22 -20.34 1.58 -38.56
C SER A 22 -20.84 1.91 -37.16
N SER A 23 -22.14 1.69 -36.98
CA SER A 23 -22.79 1.61 -35.67
C SER A 23 -22.21 0.43 -34.88
N ILE A 24 -21.63 0.67 -33.70
CA ILE A 24 -21.33 -0.37 -32.71
C ILE A 24 -21.74 0.13 -31.31
N THR A 25 -22.88 -0.39 -30.87
CA THR A 25 -23.12 -1.06 -29.58
C THR A 25 -22.30 -0.63 -28.35
N GLN A 26 -23.00 -0.02 -27.40
CA GLN A 26 -23.00 -0.35 -25.96
C GLN A 26 -21.66 -0.86 -25.38
N HIS A 27 -20.78 0.04 -24.93
CA HIS A 27 -19.70 -0.32 -24.02
C HIS A 27 -19.37 0.84 -23.07
N GLY A 28 -19.38 0.52 -21.77
CA GLY A 28 -18.73 1.32 -20.75
C GLY A 28 -19.71 1.92 -19.74
N GLU A 29 -20.33 1.08 -18.90
CA GLU A 29 -20.36 1.47 -17.49
C GLU A 29 -18.91 1.84 -17.14
N ILE A 30 -18.68 3.13 -16.95
CA ILE A 30 -17.43 3.64 -16.41
C ILE A 30 -17.24 2.83 -15.12
N PRO A 31 -16.15 2.07 -14.94
CA PRO A 31 -15.92 1.40 -13.68
C PRO A 31 -15.88 2.51 -12.65
N THR A 32 -16.91 2.56 -11.80
CA THR A 32 -16.91 3.41 -10.62
C THR A 32 -15.54 3.17 -9.98
N PRO A 33 -14.64 4.16 -9.88
CA PRO A 33 -13.42 3.94 -9.12
C PRO A 33 -13.91 3.58 -7.74
N SER A 34 -13.77 2.28 -7.38
CA SER A 34 -13.95 1.82 -6.02
C SER A 34 -12.93 2.63 -5.25
N THR A 35 -13.43 3.71 -4.66
CA THR A 35 -12.61 4.64 -3.91
C THR A 35 -12.34 3.84 -2.66
N VAL A 36 -11.28 3.03 -2.69
CA VAL A 36 -10.91 2.18 -1.57
C VAL A 36 -10.67 3.15 -0.42
N LEU A 37 -11.64 3.25 0.47
CA LEU A 37 -11.60 4.14 1.60
C LEU A 37 -10.42 3.69 2.45
N LYS A 38 -9.40 4.53 2.47
CA LYS A 38 -8.21 4.30 3.27
C LYS A 38 -8.57 4.66 4.71
N ALA A 39 -8.43 3.71 5.62
CA ALA A 39 -8.69 3.94 7.04
C ALA A 39 -7.41 4.41 7.74
N ASP A 40 -7.60 5.07 8.88
CA ASP A 40 -6.52 5.39 9.80
C ASP A 40 -6.47 4.25 10.83
N PHE A 41 -5.28 3.71 11.07
CA PHE A 41 -5.10 2.60 12.02
C PHE A 41 -4.16 3.02 13.13
N SER A 42 -4.30 2.37 14.28
CA SER A 42 -3.29 2.46 15.34
C SER A 42 -2.85 1.08 15.77
N ILE A 43 -1.57 0.94 16.10
CA ILE A 43 -1.01 -0.26 16.71
C ILE A 43 -0.39 0.15 18.05
N THR A 44 -0.90 -0.44 19.13
CA THR A 44 -0.40 -0.27 20.49
C THR A 44 0.32 -1.53 20.94
N LEU A 45 1.59 -1.39 21.32
CA LEU A 45 2.42 -2.44 21.88
C LEU A 45 2.56 -2.22 23.38
N LEU A 46 2.39 -3.27 24.17
CA LEU A 46 2.54 -3.26 25.62
C LEU A 46 3.49 -4.35 26.08
N SER A 47 4.33 -4.07 27.07
CA SER A 47 5.17 -5.08 27.72
C SER A 47 5.67 -4.63 29.09
N GLU A 48 5.91 -5.58 30.01
CA GLU A 48 6.67 -5.32 31.24
C GLU A 48 8.17 -5.06 30.94
N SER A 49 8.69 -5.65 29.86
CA SER A 49 10.08 -5.49 29.44
C SER A 49 10.23 -4.29 28.51
N THR A 50 10.86 -3.23 28.99
CA THR A 50 11.14 -2.04 28.17
C THR A 50 12.07 -2.37 26.99
N SER A 51 13.04 -3.27 27.16
CA SER A 51 13.95 -3.66 26.09
C SER A 51 13.22 -4.42 24.98
N THR A 52 12.37 -5.38 25.32
CA THR A 52 11.55 -6.12 24.35
C THR A 52 10.59 -5.19 23.63
N LEU A 53 9.91 -4.30 24.36
CA LEU A 53 9.01 -3.29 23.77
C LEU A 53 9.75 -2.38 22.77
N ASN A 54 10.92 -1.86 23.16
CA ASN A 54 11.70 -0.97 22.30
C ASN A 54 12.24 -1.71 21.06
N ALA A 55 12.64 -2.98 21.19
CA ALA A 55 13.07 -3.76 20.03
C ALA A 55 11.91 -4.03 19.05
N SER A 56 10.72 -4.36 19.56
CA SER A 56 9.54 -4.60 18.71
C SER A 56 9.01 -3.32 18.06
N ILE A 57 8.98 -2.20 18.79
CA ILE A 57 8.55 -0.93 18.20
C ILE A 57 9.54 -0.44 17.15
N GLN A 58 10.84 -0.64 17.35
CA GLN A 58 11.86 -0.26 16.36
C GLN A 58 11.68 -1.05 15.06
N ARG A 59 11.51 -2.38 15.14
CA ARG A 59 11.25 -3.23 13.96
C ARG A 59 9.99 -2.77 13.21
N LEU A 60 8.91 -2.45 13.91
CA LEU A 60 7.69 -1.93 13.31
C LEU A 60 7.94 -0.62 12.56
N MET A 61 8.59 0.34 13.21
CA MET A 61 8.90 1.64 12.59
C MET A 61 9.82 1.48 11.39
N ASP A 62 10.81 0.59 11.44
CA ASP A 62 11.72 0.33 10.32
C ASP A 62 10.95 -0.21 9.10
N THR A 63 10.03 -1.16 9.29
CA THR A 63 9.18 -1.70 8.21
C THR A 63 8.22 -0.64 7.65
N ILE A 64 7.61 0.17 8.52
CA ILE A 64 6.74 1.28 8.11
C ILE A 64 7.51 2.29 7.26
N HIS A 65 8.70 2.72 7.69
CA HIS A 65 9.52 3.68 6.95
C HIS A 65 10.06 3.11 5.64
N ALA A 66 10.26 1.80 5.55
CA ALA A 66 10.59 1.12 4.30
C ALA A 66 9.41 1.06 3.31
N THR A 67 8.18 1.36 3.75
CA THR A 67 6.97 1.38 2.93
C THR A 67 6.66 2.80 2.44
N PRO A 68 6.84 3.12 1.14
CA PRO A 68 6.66 4.46 0.64
C PRO A 68 5.20 4.94 0.72
N GLY A 69 5.01 6.24 0.94
CA GLY A 69 3.69 6.89 0.85
C GLY A 69 2.79 6.71 2.07
N LEU A 70 3.30 6.16 3.17
CA LEU A 70 2.59 6.12 4.44
C LEU A 70 2.75 7.44 5.19
N SER A 71 1.65 7.93 5.76
CA SER A 71 1.67 9.03 6.72
C SER A 71 1.57 8.44 8.11
N ILE A 72 2.56 8.68 8.96
CA ILE A 72 2.64 8.06 10.29
C ILE A 72 2.80 9.11 11.39
N ARG A 73 2.36 8.75 12.59
CA ARG A 73 2.58 9.52 13.82
C ARG A 73 2.99 8.57 14.94
N GLY A 74 4.21 8.75 15.43
CA GLY A 74 4.75 7.96 16.53
C GLY A 74 6.22 7.59 16.34
N PRO A 75 6.78 6.77 17.23
CA PRO A 75 6.08 6.10 18.33
C PRO A 75 5.71 7.05 19.49
N ILE A 76 4.45 7.04 19.90
CA ILE A 76 3.90 7.79 21.03
C ILE A 76 4.06 6.96 22.30
N ARG A 77 4.58 7.56 23.38
CA ARG A 77 4.61 6.92 24.69
C ARG A 77 3.27 7.14 25.39
N LEU A 78 2.58 6.08 25.74
CA LEU A 78 1.36 6.16 26.54
C LEU A 78 1.72 6.14 28.04
N PRO A 79 0.86 6.68 28.92
CA PRO A 79 1.03 6.58 30.37
C PRO A 79 1.27 5.14 30.81
N ARG A 80 2.17 4.96 31.77
CA ARG A 80 2.47 3.64 32.31
C ARG A 80 1.31 3.17 33.19
N ASP A 81 0.89 1.93 33.01
CA ASP A 81 -0.06 1.25 33.90
C ASP A 81 0.69 0.20 34.74
N GLY A 82 0.89 0.50 36.02
CA GLY A 82 1.69 -0.33 36.91
C GLY A 82 3.11 -0.58 36.38
N LYS A 83 3.42 -1.85 36.06
CA LYS A 83 4.71 -2.24 35.50
C LYS A 83 4.75 -2.20 33.97
N ILE A 84 3.61 -2.07 33.31
CA ILE A 84 3.45 -2.21 31.86
C ILE A 84 3.84 -0.91 31.16
N HIS A 85 4.78 -1.01 30.23
CA HIS A 85 5.15 0.06 29.31
C HIS A 85 4.34 -0.06 28.03
N SER A 86 3.94 1.07 27.45
CA SER A 86 3.16 1.10 26.23
C SER A 86 3.71 2.09 25.19
N ARG A 87 3.62 1.72 23.91
CA ARG A 87 3.94 2.53 22.73
C ARG A 87 2.84 2.39 21.71
N ARG A 88 2.39 3.51 21.13
CA ARG A 88 1.38 3.54 20.07
C ARG A 88 1.96 4.17 18.80
N VAL A 89 1.60 3.63 17.65
CA VAL A 89 1.90 4.22 16.32
C VAL A 89 0.58 4.37 15.58
N ASP A 90 0.30 5.58 15.09
CA ASP A 90 -0.82 5.84 14.20
C ASP A 90 -0.32 5.81 12.75
N ILE A 91 -1.04 5.13 11.86
CA ILE A 91 -0.73 4.98 10.44
C ILE A 91 -1.97 5.39 9.66
N LYS A 92 -1.85 6.50 8.92
CA LYS A 92 -2.96 7.11 8.22
C LYS A 92 -3.04 6.66 6.78
N SER A 93 -4.27 6.68 6.25
CA SER A 93 -4.52 6.53 4.83
C SER A 93 -3.90 5.26 4.23
N ILE A 94 -4.05 4.12 4.93
CA ILE A 94 -3.57 2.80 4.51
C ILE A 94 -4.75 1.82 4.36
N GLN A 95 -4.58 0.76 3.56
CA GLN A 95 -5.54 -0.35 3.53
C GLN A 95 -5.22 -1.36 4.63
N GLU A 96 -6.24 -1.99 5.22
CA GLU A 96 -6.04 -3.00 6.26
C GLU A 96 -5.11 -4.14 5.82
N LYS A 97 -5.25 -4.59 4.57
CA LYS A 97 -4.37 -5.61 3.99
C LYS A 97 -2.90 -5.19 4.05
N GLN A 98 -2.59 -3.93 3.73
CA GLN A 98 -1.23 -3.42 3.78
C GLN A 98 -0.73 -3.29 5.23
N LEU A 99 -1.60 -2.85 6.15
CA LEU A 99 -1.28 -2.83 7.58
C LEU A 99 -0.89 -4.21 8.09
N ARG A 100 -1.69 -5.24 7.77
CA ARG A 100 -1.42 -6.63 8.15
C ARG A 100 -0.10 -7.13 7.56
N THR A 101 0.20 -6.81 6.31
CA THR A 101 1.50 -7.13 5.69
C THR A 101 2.66 -6.44 6.40
N ILE A 102 2.54 -5.17 6.77
CA ILE A 102 3.58 -4.44 7.52
C ILE A 102 3.79 -5.08 8.90
N ALA A 103 2.71 -5.39 9.60
CA ALA A 103 2.78 -6.03 10.91
C ALA A 103 3.49 -7.38 10.81
N GLU A 104 3.09 -8.24 9.87
CA GLU A 104 3.72 -9.54 9.61
C GLU A 104 5.22 -9.40 9.31
N GLN A 105 5.60 -8.48 8.42
CA GLN A 105 7.00 -8.21 8.06
C GLN A 105 7.83 -7.69 9.24
N SER A 106 7.22 -6.95 10.16
CA SER A 106 7.86 -6.48 11.39
C SER A 106 7.95 -7.56 12.49
N GLY A 107 7.36 -8.74 12.25
CA GLY A 107 7.24 -9.81 13.23
C GLY A 107 6.22 -9.51 14.33
N ILE A 108 5.16 -8.76 13.99
CA ILE A 108 4.03 -8.43 14.85
C ILE A 108 2.80 -9.17 14.35
N GLU A 109 2.22 -9.98 15.22
CA GLU A 109 0.94 -10.64 14.97
C GLU A 109 -0.19 -9.73 15.43
N LEU A 110 -1.07 -9.35 14.50
CA LEU A 110 -2.32 -8.66 14.81
C LEU A 110 -3.41 -9.68 15.15
N SER A 111 -4.38 -9.29 15.98
CA SER A 111 -5.62 -10.05 16.14
C SER A 111 -6.41 -10.08 14.82
N GLU A 112 -7.38 -11.00 14.74
CA GLU A 112 -8.33 -11.00 13.62
C GLU A 112 -9.22 -9.76 13.71
N ASP A 113 -9.76 -9.48 14.91
CA ASP A 113 -10.63 -8.36 15.17
C ASP A 113 -9.90 -7.15 15.79
N ALA A 114 -10.31 -5.95 15.39
CA ALA A 114 -9.80 -4.70 15.94
C ALA A 114 -10.24 -4.51 17.41
N GLY A 115 -9.39 -3.89 18.22
CA GLY A 115 -9.60 -3.70 19.66
C GLY A 115 -9.25 -4.92 20.51
N GLU A 116 -9.00 -6.08 19.90
CA GLU A 116 -8.60 -7.27 20.64
C GLU A 116 -7.11 -7.29 20.98
N LYS A 117 -6.79 -7.95 22.10
CA LYS A 117 -5.41 -8.14 22.56
C LYS A 117 -4.86 -9.43 21.99
N LYS A 118 -3.74 -9.35 21.28
CA LYS A 118 -2.94 -10.50 20.86
C LYS A 118 -1.64 -10.54 21.67
N ILE A 119 -1.36 -11.66 22.35
CA ILE A 119 -0.10 -11.87 23.05
C ILE A 119 0.87 -12.60 22.12
N GLN A 120 2.03 -12.01 21.88
CA GLN A 120 3.09 -12.61 21.08
C GLN A 120 3.96 -13.57 21.91
N SER A 121 4.69 -14.45 21.22
CA SER A 121 5.67 -15.36 21.84
C SER A 121 6.79 -14.66 22.62
N ASN A 122 7.11 -13.41 22.28
CA ASN A 122 8.09 -12.58 22.98
C ASN A 122 7.53 -11.85 24.21
N GLY A 123 6.25 -12.07 24.57
CA GLY A 123 5.59 -11.43 25.70
C GLY A 123 5.11 -9.99 25.45
N VAL A 124 5.21 -9.47 24.22
CA VAL A 124 4.57 -8.20 23.83
C VAL A 124 3.09 -8.46 23.58
N VAL A 125 2.24 -7.64 24.17
CA VAL A 125 0.82 -7.57 23.85
C VAL A 125 0.61 -6.52 22.77
N VAL A 126 -0.12 -6.86 21.72
CA VAL A 126 -0.47 -5.98 20.61
C VAL A 126 -1.97 -5.74 20.65
N ILE A 127 -2.37 -4.50 20.43
CA ILE A 127 -3.75 -4.10 20.15
C ILE A 127 -3.69 -3.29 18.87
N PHE A 128 -4.56 -3.59 17.90
CA PHE A 128 -4.74 -2.71 16.75
C PHE A 128 -6.16 -2.16 16.74
N ASP A 129 -6.31 -0.88 16.41
CA ASP A 129 -7.59 -0.19 16.33
C ASP A 129 -7.74 0.48 14.96
N ILE A 130 -9.00 0.71 14.56
CA ILE A 130 -9.39 1.45 13.36
C ILE A 130 -10.03 2.76 13.82
N GLU A 131 -9.51 3.89 13.35
CA GLU A 131 -9.96 5.25 13.68
C GLU A 131 -10.80 5.86 12.54
#